data_AF-A0A960ZQ38-F1
#
_entry.id   AF-A0A960ZQ38-F1
#
_cell.length_a   1.000
_cell.length_b   1.000
_cell.length_c   1.000
_cell.angle_alpha   90.00
_cell.angle_beta   90.00
_cell.angle_gamma   90.00
#
_symmetry.space_group_name_H-M   'P 1'
#
loop_
_entity.id
_entity.type
_entity.pdbx_description
1 polymer ?
#
loop_
_entity_poly.entity_id
_entity_poly.type
_entity_poly.pdbx_seq_one_letter_code
_entity_poly.pdbx_strand_id
1 'polypeptide(L)'
;RVRDAKYHLPSKIKQNAPSLAEGTVPDFAKVQDDIVALNGWADRKVTPSVRPGIVPGTIDVDLLVEDELPLHGSVELNNRYSPDTTPTRLNASIGYHNLWQLGHSFGLSTQLAPERIEDAEIYSAYYIARFAQAPDFSLLLTATKQNSDVSTLGGAAVAGRGETAGVRGLFTLPGRGDYFHSLSLGMDFKRFDEDLVIGDETFTTPIDYWPMSLSYGGGWIGDKSFTEVNTSATWNLRGMGSGVQEFDAKRFEADGSFFYFRGDLSRTQDLPKGFEAFGKVQGQATTNPLINSEQLAGGGASTVRGYLESEALGDGGWFLTGEIRTPSLIQSTEKKEDGEFEREWRFHTFYDVGRLYLNDPLPDQTDVFRLSSWGLGTRFSLLENVEGSLEVAWPLVDQGTTAADDPFLLFQVEAGF
;
A
#
# COMPACT_ATOMS: atom_id res chain seq x y z
N ARG A 1 2.75 8.13 -37.69
CA ARG A 1 4.13 7.82 -37.23
C ARG A 1 4.18 7.95 -35.71
N VAL A 2 5.27 7.63 -35.03
CA VAL A 2 5.44 7.91 -33.60
C VAL A 2 6.46 9.04 -33.48
N ARG A 3 6.17 10.05 -32.66
CA ARG A 3 7.04 11.22 -32.47
C ARG A 3 7.31 11.45 -30.99
N ASP A 4 8.41 12.12 -30.71
CA ASP A 4 8.79 12.68 -29.40
C ASP A 4 9.08 11.68 -28.26
N ALA A 5 8.99 10.38 -28.52
CA ALA A 5 9.39 9.34 -27.57
C ALA A 5 10.91 9.33 -27.31
N LYS A 6 11.33 9.51 -26.06
CA LYS A 6 12.74 9.51 -25.63
C LYS A 6 13.12 8.21 -24.92
N TYR A 7 12.26 7.69 -24.05
CA TYR A 7 12.53 6.56 -23.17
C TYR A 7 11.78 5.27 -23.56
N HIS A 8 10.73 5.41 -24.37
CA HIS A 8 9.94 4.30 -24.89
C HIS A 8 10.21 4.05 -26.37
N LEU A 9 10.37 2.77 -26.75
CA LEU A 9 10.66 2.40 -28.14
C LEU A 9 9.48 2.74 -29.07
N PRO A 10 9.68 3.61 -30.10
CA PRO A 10 8.62 3.96 -31.05
C PRO A 10 8.02 2.74 -31.77
N SER A 11 8.83 1.72 -32.04
CA SER A 11 8.38 0.48 -32.68
C SER A 11 7.40 -0.30 -31.81
N LYS A 12 7.58 -0.28 -30.48
CA LYS A 12 6.69 -0.95 -29.52
C LYS A 12 5.37 -0.21 -29.35
N ILE A 13 5.41 1.12 -29.30
CA ILE A 13 4.20 1.96 -29.30
C ILE A 13 3.38 1.70 -30.56
N LYS A 14 4.02 1.64 -31.74
CA LYS A 14 3.33 1.31 -33.00
C LYS A 14 2.76 -0.11 -33.01
N GLN A 15 3.47 -1.08 -32.45
CA GLN A 15 3.01 -2.48 -32.35
C GLN A 15 1.76 -2.62 -31.47
N ASN A 16 1.66 -1.81 -30.42
CA ASN A 16 0.55 -1.81 -29.46
C ASN A 16 -0.63 -0.92 -29.90
N ALA A 17 -0.61 -0.36 -31.12
CA ALA A 17 -1.74 0.34 -31.74
C ALA A 17 -2.12 -0.30 -33.09
N PRO A 18 -2.52 -1.58 -33.12
CA PRO A 18 -2.85 -2.28 -34.37
C PRO A 18 -4.04 -1.68 -35.13
N SER A 19 -4.96 -0.98 -34.46
CA SER A 19 -6.07 -0.28 -35.12
C SER A 19 -5.61 0.88 -36.02
N LEU A 20 -4.38 1.38 -35.79
CA LEU A 20 -3.72 2.43 -36.56
C LEU A 20 -2.65 1.88 -37.51
N ALA A 21 -2.68 0.58 -37.82
CA ALA A 21 -1.76 -0.03 -38.76
C ALA A 21 -1.87 0.60 -40.16
N GLU A 22 -0.74 0.73 -40.85
CA GLU A 22 -0.71 1.29 -42.20
C GLU A 22 -1.49 0.39 -43.18
N GLY A 23 -2.33 1.00 -44.01
CA GLY A 23 -3.11 0.29 -45.04
C GLY A 23 -4.45 -0.28 -44.56
N THR A 24 -4.82 -0.10 -43.29
CA THR A 24 -6.16 -0.43 -42.77
C THR A 24 -7.05 0.81 -42.70
N VAL A 25 -8.37 0.60 -42.72
CA VAL A 25 -9.33 1.67 -42.43
C VAL A 25 -9.48 1.76 -40.91
N PRO A 26 -9.18 2.91 -40.28
CA PRO A 26 -9.26 3.05 -38.83
C PRO A 26 -10.69 2.90 -38.31
N ASP A 27 -10.87 2.01 -37.36
CA ASP A 27 -12.08 1.89 -36.55
C ASP A 27 -11.86 2.70 -35.27
N PHE A 28 -12.47 3.88 -35.20
CA PHE A 28 -12.24 4.82 -34.10
C PHE A 28 -12.59 4.26 -32.72
N ALA A 29 -13.49 3.27 -32.62
CA ALA A 29 -13.73 2.59 -31.35
C ALA A 29 -12.50 1.80 -30.90
N LYS A 30 -11.87 1.05 -31.82
CA LYS A 30 -10.65 0.29 -31.54
C LYS A 30 -9.42 1.18 -31.34
N VAL A 31 -9.38 2.33 -32.02
CA VAL A 31 -8.34 3.34 -31.79
C VAL A 31 -8.42 3.85 -30.35
N GLN A 32 -9.64 4.11 -29.85
CA GLN A 32 -9.80 4.52 -28.46
C GLN A 32 -9.29 3.44 -27.49
N ASP A 33 -9.63 2.18 -27.73
CA ASP A 33 -9.16 1.05 -26.90
C ASP A 33 -7.63 0.94 -26.90
N ASP A 34 -6.99 1.02 -28.08
CA ASP A 34 -5.53 0.98 -28.22
C ASP A 34 -4.85 2.15 -27.49
N ILE A 35 -5.41 3.36 -27.57
CA ILE A 35 -4.87 4.54 -26.88
C ILE A 35 -5.04 4.44 -25.37
N VAL A 36 -6.17 3.92 -24.89
CA VAL A 36 -6.38 3.64 -23.46
C VAL A 36 -5.36 2.60 -22.98
N ALA A 37 -5.13 1.54 -23.74
CA ALA A 37 -4.12 0.52 -23.40
C ALA A 37 -2.70 1.09 -23.40
N LEU A 38 -2.36 1.97 -24.36
CA LEU A 38 -1.07 2.66 -24.42
C LEU A 38 -0.84 3.62 -23.25
N ASN A 39 -1.90 4.25 -22.75
CA ASN A 39 -1.86 5.18 -21.62
C ASN A 39 -2.10 4.48 -20.26
N GLY A 40 -2.30 3.17 -20.26
CA GLY A 40 -2.39 2.38 -19.02
C GLY A 40 -1.03 2.12 -18.35
N TRP A 41 0.07 2.55 -18.96
CA TRP A 41 1.42 2.43 -18.40
C TRP A 41 1.83 3.78 -17.81
N ALA A 42 2.51 3.74 -16.66
CA ALA A 42 3.12 4.92 -16.06
C ALA A 42 4.20 5.52 -16.98
N ASP A 43 4.60 6.76 -16.69
CA ASP A 43 5.75 7.45 -17.30
C ASP A 43 5.62 7.73 -18.80
N ARG A 44 4.40 7.58 -19.34
CA ARG A 44 4.10 7.82 -20.74
C ARG A 44 2.65 8.25 -20.94
N LYS A 45 2.49 9.26 -21.79
CA LYS A 45 1.22 9.65 -22.38
C LYS A 45 1.35 9.69 -23.90
N VAL A 46 0.42 9.01 -24.57
CA VAL A 46 0.32 8.92 -26.02
C VAL A 46 -0.96 9.59 -26.47
N THR A 47 -0.81 10.61 -27.33
CA THR A 47 -1.93 11.37 -27.89
C THR A 47 -1.98 11.18 -29.41
N PRO A 48 -3.09 10.71 -29.98
CA PRO A 48 -3.23 10.60 -31.43
C PRO A 48 -3.51 11.97 -32.05
N SER A 49 -2.72 12.34 -33.06
CA SER A 49 -2.92 13.52 -33.90
C SER A 49 -3.22 13.09 -35.33
N VAL A 50 -4.46 13.32 -35.78
CA VAL A 50 -4.92 12.95 -37.12
C VAL A 50 -4.80 14.14 -38.07
N ARG A 51 -4.26 13.90 -39.26
CA ARG A 51 -4.18 14.90 -40.34
C ARG A 51 -4.60 14.29 -41.68
N PRO A 52 -5.15 15.07 -42.62
CA PRO A 52 -5.43 14.58 -43.97
C PRO A 52 -4.16 14.05 -44.64
N GLY A 53 -4.24 12.85 -45.24
CA GLY A 53 -3.15 12.26 -45.98
C GLY A 53 -2.94 12.92 -47.34
N ILE A 54 -1.78 12.69 -47.94
CA ILE A 54 -1.43 13.22 -49.27
C ILE A 54 -2.32 12.61 -50.37
N VAL A 55 -2.75 11.36 -50.19
CA VAL A 55 -3.66 10.66 -51.10
C VAL A 55 -5.11 10.95 -50.71
N PRO A 56 -5.99 11.38 -51.63
CA PRO A 56 -7.39 11.60 -51.32
C PRO A 56 -8.06 10.36 -50.72
N GLY A 57 -8.76 10.55 -49.60
CA GLY A 57 -9.40 9.46 -48.87
C GLY A 57 -8.50 8.72 -47.89
N THR A 58 -7.25 9.14 -47.69
CA THR A 58 -6.37 8.63 -46.63
C THR A 58 -6.18 9.63 -45.50
N ILE A 59 -5.80 9.13 -44.33
CA ILE A 59 -5.44 9.94 -43.17
C ILE A 59 -4.04 9.55 -42.71
N ASP A 60 -3.27 10.53 -42.24
CA ASP A 60 -2.00 10.33 -41.56
C ASP A 60 -2.21 10.53 -40.07
N VAL A 61 -1.90 9.50 -39.27
CA VAL A 61 -2.00 9.55 -37.81
C VAL A 61 -0.60 9.59 -37.22
N ASP A 62 -0.31 10.64 -36.45
CA ASP A 62 0.91 10.75 -35.65
C ASP A 62 0.58 10.50 -34.17
N LEU A 63 1.25 9.55 -33.55
CA LEU A 63 1.22 9.29 -32.10
C LEU A 63 2.28 10.18 -31.46
N LEU A 64 1.83 11.24 -30.81
CA LEU A 64 2.68 12.13 -30.03
C LEU A 64 2.91 11.50 -28.66
N VAL A 65 4.17 11.35 -28.27
CA VAL A 65 4.55 10.68 -27.02
C VAL A 65 5.19 11.69 -26.11
N GLU A 66 4.59 11.88 -24.94
CA GLU A 66 5.17 12.56 -23.79
C GLU A 66 5.65 11.44 -22.86
N ASP A 67 6.96 11.28 -22.71
CA ASP A 67 7.52 10.28 -21.79
C ASP A 67 8.59 10.86 -20.87
N GLU A 68 8.64 10.27 -19.68
CA GLU A 68 9.57 10.62 -18.62
C GLU A 68 10.54 9.45 -18.37
N LEU A 69 11.63 9.72 -17.65
CA LEU A 69 12.58 8.68 -17.27
C LEU A 69 11.83 7.67 -16.37
N PRO A 70 11.70 6.39 -16.75
CA PRO A 70 10.92 5.42 -15.97
C PRO A 70 11.71 4.86 -14.78
N LEU A 71 12.46 5.72 -14.09
CA LEU A 71 13.26 5.44 -12.91
C LEU A 71 12.77 6.36 -11.80
N HIS A 72 12.20 5.77 -10.77
CA HIS A 72 11.64 6.48 -9.62
C HIS A 72 12.36 6.06 -8.35
N GLY A 73 12.50 6.97 -7.40
CA GLY A 73 13.06 6.66 -6.09
C GLY A 73 12.47 7.52 -4.99
N SER A 74 12.48 7.01 -3.76
CA SER A 74 12.14 7.80 -2.58
C SER A 74 13.02 7.47 -1.39
N VAL A 75 13.19 8.44 -0.50
CA VAL A 75 13.82 8.29 0.81
C VAL A 75 12.96 9.02 1.83
N GLU A 76 12.60 8.33 2.91
CA GLU A 76 11.78 8.87 3.99
C GLU A 76 12.47 8.66 5.34
N LEU A 77 12.43 9.68 6.20
CA LEU A 77 12.80 9.59 7.60
C LEU A 77 11.57 9.85 8.46
N ASN A 78 11.30 8.97 9.41
CA ASN A 78 10.16 9.08 10.32
C ASN A 78 10.51 8.51 11.71
N ASN A 79 9.55 8.59 12.64
CA ASN A 79 9.62 7.92 13.95
C ASN A 79 8.43 6.99 14.23
N ARG A 80 8.07 6.17 13.25
CA ARG A 80 7.09 5.08 13.39
C ARG A 80 7.81 3.83 13.86
N TYR A 81 7.92 3.67 15.17
CA TYR A 81 8.62 2.56 15.80
C TYR A 81 7.68 1.73 16.68
N SER A 82 8.06 0.49 16.91
CA SER A 82 7.35 -0.45 17.78
C SER A 82 7.94 -0.45 19.19
N PRO A 83 7.22 -0.99 20.19
CA PRO A 83 7.78 -1.15 21.54
C PRO A 83 9.16 -1.82 21.52
N ASP A 84 10.00 -1.45 22.49
CA ASP A 84 11.37 -1.97 22.70
C ASP A 84 12.40 -1.72 21.57
N THR A 85 12.04 -0.90 20.57
CA THR A 85 12.93 -0.50 19.47
C THR A 85 13.33 0.97 19.53
N THR A 86 14.42 1.32 18.85
CA THR A 86 14.87 2.71 18.68
C THR A 86 13.84 3.56 17.91
N PRO A 87 13.75 4.89 18.14
CA PRO A 87 12.64 5.68 17.60
C PRO A 87 12.66 5.91 16.09
N THR A 88 13.83 6.06 15.47
CA THR A 88 13.93 6.50 14.07
C THR A 88 13.80 5.35 13.07
N ARG A 89 13.20 5.64 11.91
CA ARG A 89 13.16 4.74 10.75
C ARG A 89 13.57 5.50 9.49
N LEU A 90 14.44 4.88 8.70
CA LEU A 90 14.83 5.29 7.37
C LEU A 90 14.21 4.30 6.36
N ASN A 91 13.30 4.79 5.55
CA ASN A 91 12.75 4.04 4.42
C ASN A 91 13.40 4.52 3.13
N ALA A 92 13.74 3.62 2.22
CA ALA A 92 14.22 3.99 0.90
C ALA A 92 13.67 3.03 -0.16
N SER A 93 13.34 3.55 -1.33
CA SER A 93 12.85 2.76 -2.46
C SER A 93 13.45 3.22 -3.78
N ILE A 94 13.59 2.29 -4.72
CA ILE A 94 13.97 2.57 -6.10
C ILE A 94 13.28 1.59 -7.03
N GLY A 95 12.75 2.07 -8.16
CA GLY A 95 12.03 1.24 -9.11
C GLY A 95 12.25 1.68 -10.56
N TYR A 96 12.24 0.71 -11.46
CA TYR A 96 12.30 0.94 -12.90
C TYR A 96 11.07 0.33 -13.59
N HIS A 97 10.31 1.14 -14.33
CA HIS A 97 8.93 0.82 -14.74
C HIS A 97 8.74 0.54 -16.24
N ASN A 98 9.84 0.39 -16.99
CA ASN A 98 9.80 0.02 -18.41
C ASN A 98 10.84 -1.06 -18.78
N LEU A 99 10.96 -2.11 -17.97
CA LEU A 99 11.86 -3.22 -18.26
C LEU A 99 11.48 -3.89 -19.60
N TRP A 100 12.52 -4.17 -20.39
CA TRP A 100 12.42 -4.86 -21.67
C TRP A 100 11.53 -4.17 -22.72
N GLN A 101 11.11 -2.92 -22.46
CA GLN A 101 10.15 -2.20 -23.30
C GLN A 101 8.79 -2.90 -23.39
N LEU A 102 8.45 -3.64 -22.32
CA LEU A 102 7.19 -4.37 -22.15
C LEU A 102 6.29 -3.74 -21.07
N GLY A 103 6.68 -2.59 -20.50
CA GLY A 103 5.97 -2.01 -19.36
C GLY A 103 6.07 -2.86 -18.09
N HIS A 104 7.08 -3.72 -17.98
CA HIS A 104 7.34 -4.46 -16.75
C HIS A 104 8.02 -3.54 -15.74
N SER A 105 7.63 -3.67 -14.46
CA SER A 105 8.23 -2.89 -13.38
C SER A 105 9.01 -3.79 -12.43
N PHE A 106 10.19 -3.35 -12.01
CA PHE A 106 10.95 -3.95 -10.91
C PHE A 106 11.25 -2.87 -9.88
N GLY A 107 11.14 -3.19 -8.60
CA GLY A 107 11.52 -2.27 -7.54
C GLY A 107 12.12 -2.97 -6.34
N LEU A 108 12.93 -2.20 -5.63
CA LEU A 108 13.56 -2.56 -4.37
C LEU A 108 13.17 -1.51 -3.32
N SER A 109 12.97 -1.94 -2.10
CA SER A 109 12.72 -1.05 -0.96
C SER A 109 13.35 -1.61 0.31
N THR A 110 13.63 -0.73 1.25
CA THR A 110 14.17 -1.09 2.56
C THR A 110 13.61 -0.17 3.64
N GLN A 111 13.47 -0.73 4.85
CA GLN A 111 13.17 0.00 6.07
C GLN A 111 14.23 -0.38 7.12
N LEU A 112 14.96 0.62 7.59
CA LEU A 112 16.07 0.47 8.51
C LEU A 112 15.85 1.31 9.77
N ALA A 113 16.28 0.82 10.94
CA ALA A 113 16.43 1.62 12.16
C ALA A 113 17.88 2.15 12.25
N PRO A 114 18.15 3.40 11.85
CA PRO A 114 19.54 3.88 11.70
C PRO A 114 20.31 3.97 13.01
N GLU A 115 19.61 4.12 14.15
CA GLU A 115 20.22 4.11 15.49
C GLU A 115 20.71 2.71 15.90
N ARG A 116 19.94 1.67 15.56
CA ARG A 116 20.24 0.27 15.88
C ARG A 116 19.57 -0.64 14.84
N ILE A 117 20.33 -1.03 13.81
CA ILE A 117 19.81 -1.73 12.61
C ILE A 117 19.04 -3.01 12.96
N GLU A 118 19.43 -3.74 14.01
CA GLU A 118 18.74 -4.94 14.49
C GLU A 118 17.28 -4.71 14.93
N ASP A 119 16.88 -3.46 15.20
CA ASP A 119 15.50 -3.11 15.56
C ASP A 119 14.53 -3.08 14.38
N ALA A 120 15.05 -2.76 13.19
CA ALA A 120 14.29 -2.76 11.96
C ALA A 120 15.26 -2.93 10.81
N GLU A 121 15.24 -4.11 10.19
CA GLU A 121 16.01 -4.40 8.98
C GLU A 121 15.13 -5.21 8.03
N ILE A 122 14.52 -4.49 7.11
CA ILE A 122 13.56 -5.03 6.15
C ILE A 122 14.06 -4.72 4.74
N TYR A 123 14.07 -5.72 3.88
CA TYR A 123 14.34 -5.57 2.46
C TYR A 123 13.22 -6.23 1.67
N SER A 124 12.65 -5.49 0.73
CA SER A 124 11.56 -5.97 -0.12
C SER A 124 11.88 -5.72 -1.58
N ALA A 125 11.47 -6.67 -2.43
CA ALA A 125 11.57 -6.59 -3.87
C ALA A 125 10.22 -6.94 -4.50
N TYR A 126 9.90 -6.29 -5.61
CA TYR A 126 8.74 -6.67 -6.42
C TYR A 126 9.06 -6.68 -7.91
N TYR A 127 8.30 -7.49 -8.63
CA TYR A 127 8.29 -7.50 -10.09
C TYR A 127 6.87 -7.60 -10.62
N ILE A 128 6.47 -6.66 -11.47
CA ILE A 128 5.17 -6.65 -12.15
C ILE A 128 5.40 -6.96 -13.63
N ALA A 129 4.90 -8.10 -14.08
CA ALA A 129 4.79 -8.42 -15.50
C ALA A 129 3.43 -7.95 -16.03
N ARG A 130 3.46 -7.19 -17.13
CA ARG A 130 2.27 -6.71 -17.85
C ARG A 130 2.22 -7.37 -19.22
N PHE A 131 1.02 -7.70 -19.69
CA PHE A 131 0.86 -8.46 -20.92
C PHE A 131 0.05 -7.66 -21.94
N ALA A 132 0.66 -7.31 -23.08
CA ALA A 132 -0.01 -6.51 -24.11
C ALA A 132 -1.29 -7.17 -24.66
N GLN A 133 -1.38 -8.51 -24.66
CA GLN A 133 -2.57 -9.25 -25.09
C GLN A 133 -3.65 -9.35 -24.01
N ALA A 134 -3.35 -8.98 -22.77
CA ALA A 134 -4.26 -9.00 -21.63
C ALA A 134 -4.02 -7.74 -20.78
N PRO A 135 -4.41 -6.54 -21.28
CA PRO A 135 -4.10 -5.25 -20.64
C PRO A 135 -4.71 -5.11 -19.25
N ASP A 136 -5.82 -5.82 -19.00
CA ASP A 136 -6.52 -5.86 -17.71
C ASP A 136 -5.88 -6.84 -16.72
N PHE A 137 -4.82 -7.55 -17.10
CA PHE A 137 -4.14 -8.54 -16.26
C PHE A 137 -2.66 -8.21 -16.07
N SER A 138 -2.20 -8.31 -14.82
CA SER A 138 -0.78 -8.25 -14.47
C SER A 138 -0.42 -9.36 -13.49
N LEU A 139 0.82 -9.82 -13.55
CA LEU A 139 1.37 -10.78 -12.59
C LEU A 139 2.35 -10.04 -11.67
N LEU A 140 2.10 -10.07 -10.37
CA LEU A 140 2.95 -9.49 -9.34
C LEU A 140 3.70 -10.62 -8.60
N LEU A 141 5.02 -10.47 -8.55
CA LEU A 141 5.91 -11.26 -7.69
C LEU A 141 6.44 -10.35 -6.59
N THR A 142 6.49 -10.84 -5.37
CA THR A 142 7.02 -10.11 -4.21
C THR A 142 7.94 -11.01 -3.41
N ALA A 143 8.96 -10.43 -2.80
CA ALA A 143 9.81 -11.11 -1.83
C ALA A 143 10.19 -10.10 -0.75
N THR A 144 10.09 -10.50 0.51
CA THR A 144 10.51 -9.69 1.66
C THR A 144 11.33 -10.53 2.60
N LYS A 145 12.43 -9.96 3.09
CA LYS A 145 13.20 -10.49 4.21
C LYS A 145 13.19 -9.46 5.31
N GLN A 146 12.83 -9.88 6.51
CA GLN A 146 12.80 -9.03 7.68
C GLN A 146 13.53 -9.69 8.85
N ASN A 147 14.46 -8.97 9.46
CA ASN A 147 15.20 -9.44 10.63
C ASN A 147 14.72 -8.74 11.91
N SER A 148 13.49 -8.23 11.93
CA SER A 148 12.91 -7.46 13.03
C SER A 148 11.44 -7.82 13.28
N ASP A 149 10.97 -7.61 14.51
CA ASP A 149 9.59 -7.88 14.94
C ASP A 149 8.64 -6.68 14.72
N VAL A 150 8.99 -5.77 13.82
CA VAL A 150 8.19 -4.58 13.50
C VAL A 150 7.24 -4.86 12.34
N SER A 151 6.07 -4.22 12.38
CA SER A 151 5.12 -4.26 11.26
C SER A 151 5.67 -3.52 10.04
N THR A 152 5.53 -4.13 8.86
CA THR A 152 5.82 -3.49 7.56
C THR A 152 4.80 -2.40 7.21
N LEU A 153 5.23 -1.39 6.46
CA LEU A 153 4.33 -0.42 5.84
C LEU A 153 3.63 -1.08 4.64
N GLY A 154 2.29 -1.16 4.63
CA GLY A 154 1.52 -1.56 3.43
C GLY A 154 0.42 -2.61 3.60
N GLY A 155 -0.53 -2.42 4.53
CA GLY A 155 -1.85 -3.09 4.52
C GLY A 155 -1.89 -4.56 4.95
N ALA A 156 -0.75 -5.24 4.99
CA ALA A 156 -0.60 -6.55 5.62
C ALA A 156 0.64 -6.56 6.52
N ALA A 157 0.62 -5.68 7.51
CA ALA A 157 1.49 -5.70 8.68
C ALA A 157 1.70 -7.13 9.18
N VAL A 158 2.91 -7.68 8.99
CA VAL A 158 3.33 -8.95 9.61
C VAL A 158 4.48 -8.62 10.54
N ALA A 159 4.24 -8.68 11.84
CA ALA A 159 5.30 -8.61 12.84
C ALA A 159 6.00 -9.98 12.94
N GLY A 160 7.32 -10.00 12.84
CA GLY A 160 8.12 -11.20 13.12
C GLY A 160 9.34 -11.35 12.21
N ARG A 161 10.48 -11.76 12.76
CA ARG A 161 11.68 -12.08 11.97
C ARG A 161 11.40 -13.23 10.99
N GLY A 162 11.63 -13.02 9.71
CA GLY A 162 11.34 -14.03 8.70
C GLY A 162 11.42 -13.59 7.26
N GLU A 163 10.93 -14.44 6.37
CA GLU A 163 10.96 -14.28 4.93
C GLU A 163 9.59 -14.58 4.33
N THR A 164 9.17 -13.77 3.36
CA THR A 164 7.94 -13.98 2.61
C THR A 164 8.22 -13.91 1.11
N ALA A 165 7.51 -14.72 0.33
CA ALA A 165 7.55 -14.67 -1.12
C ALA A 165 6.15 -14.90 -1.69
N GLY A 166 5.64 -13.95 -2.47
CA GLY A 166 4.25 -13.96 -2.94
C GLY A 166 4.14 -13.92 -4.46
N VAL A 167 3.15 -14.63 -5.00
CA VAL A 167 2.68 -14.49 -6.38
C VAL A 167 1.23 -14.07 -6.38
N ARG A 168 0.88 -13.03 -7.16
CA ARG A 168 -0.47 -12.48 -7.25
C ARG A 168 -0.85 -12.21 -8.70
N GLY A 169 -2.02 -12.67 -9.12
CA GLY A 169 -2.67 -12.22 -10.34
C GLY A 169 -3.51 -10.98 -10.04
N LEU A 170 -3.26 -9.89 -10.75
CA LEU A 170 -3.97 -8.61 -10.62
C LEU A 170 -4.90 -8.43 -11.82
N PHE A 171 -6.17 -8.19 -11.57
CA PHE A 171 -7.21 -8.03 -12.58
C PHE A 171 -7.83 -6.64 -12.43
N THR A 172 -7.56 -5.75 -13.38
CA THR A 172 -8.29 -4.48 -13.52
C THR A 172 -9.65 -4.80 -14.12
N LEU A 173 -10.73 -4.45 -13.43
CA LEU A 173 -12.07 -4.73 -13.92
C LEU A 173 -12.64 -3.50 -14.65
N PRO A 174 -13.54 -3.69 -15.64
CA PRO A 174 -14.10 -2.57 -16.39
C PRO A 174 -14.82 -1.57 -15.49
N GLY A 175 -14.31 -0.33 -15.46
CA GLY A 175 -14.90 0.76 -14.70
C GLY A 175 -16.33 1.08 -15.14
N ARG A 176 -17.11 1.69 -14.24
CA ARG A 176 -18.50 2.09 -14.47
C ARG A 176 -18.69 3.56 -14.12
N GLY A 177 -18.56 4.44 -15.11
CA GLY A 177 -18.57 5.89 -14.88
C GLY A 177 -17.40 6.26 -13.97
N ASP A 178 -17.71 6.85 -12.83
CA ASP A 178 -16.70 7.30 -11.86
C ASP A 178 -16.27 6.22 -10.87
N TYR A 179 -16.67 4.96 -11.12
CA TYR A 179 -16.27 3.80 -10.32
C TYR A 179 -15.16 3.01 -11.02
N PHE A 180 -14.06 2.77 -10.33
CA PHE A 180 -13.00 1.85 -10.74
C PHE A 180 -12.84 0.75 -9.71
N HIS A 181 -12.42 -0.44 -10.15
CA HIS A 181 -12.24 -1.56 -9.25
C HIS A 181 -11.29 -2.62 -9.81
N SER A 182 -10.76 -3.42 -8.91
CA SER A 182 -9.80 -4.48 -9.23
C SER A 182 -10.04 -5.69 -8.34
N LEU A 183 -9.58 -6.84 -8.83
CA LEU A 183 -9.54 -8.09 -8.10
C LEU A 183 -8.10 -8.60 -8.09
N SER A 184 -7.66 -9.19 -6.99
CA SER A 184 -6.40 -9.94 -6.97
C SER A 184 -6.58 -11.30 -6.30
N LEU A 185 -5.87 -12.28 -6.83
CA LEU A 185 -5.77 -13.62 -6.27
C LEU A 185 -4.29 -13.92 -6.05
N GLY A 186 -3.93 -14.37 -4.85
CA GLY A 186 -2.55 -14.56 -4.47
C GLY A 186 -2.32 -15.80 -3.61
N MET A 187 -1.05 -16.20 -3.57
CA MET A 187 -0.52 -17.16 -2.61
C MET A 187 0.85 -16.66 -2.16
N ASP A 188 1.09 -16.70 -0.86
CA ASP A 188 2.34 -16.28 -0.25
C ASP A 188 2.97 -17.51 0.42
N PHE A 189 4.28 -17.67 0.29
CA PHE A 189 5.08 -18.46 1.21
C PHE A 189 5.49 -17.56 2.36
N LYS A 190 5.31 -18.01 3.59
CA LYS A 190 5.75 -17.31 4.81
C LYS A 190 6.60 -18.24 5.64
N ARG A 191 7.74 -17.76 6.12
CA ARG A 191 8.58 -18.44 7.11
C ARG A 191 9.02 -17.45 8.18
N PHE A 192 8.61 -17.68 9.42
CA PHE A 192 8.92 -16.82 10.56
C PHE A 192 9.61 -17.57 11.67
N ASP A 193 10.67 -16.99 12.19
CA ASP A 193 11.29 -17.39 13.43
C ASP A 193 10.45 -16.78 14.55
N GLU A 194 9.69 -17.62 15.28
CA GLU A 194 8.93 -17.14 16.45
C GLU A 194 9.52 -17.77 17.72
N ASP A 195 9.57 -16.95 18.75
CA ASP A 195 10.09 -17.32 20.06
C ASP A 195 9.00 -18.03 20.87
N LEU A 196 9.31 -19.24 21.33
CA LEU A 196 8.50 -20.04 22.23
C LEU A 196 9.04 -19.90 23.65
N VAL A 197 8.24 -19.35 24.56
CA VAL A 197 8.61 -19.25 25.97
C VAL A 197 8.04 -20.45 26.73
N ILE A 198 8.93 -21.27 27.30
CA ILE A 198 8.55 -22.42 28.13
C ILE A 198 9.21 -22.25 29.50
N GLY A 199 8.42 -21.82 30.48
CA GLY A 199 8.96 -21.42 31.78
C GLY A 199 9.82 -20.15 31.66
N ASP A 200 11.07 -20.20 32.12
CA ASP A 200 12.04 -19.09 32.01
C ASP A 200 12.95 -19.22 30.77
N GLU A 201 12.79 -20.26 29.95
CA GLU A 201 13.60 -20.50 28.75
C GLU A 201 12.85 -20.06 27.48
N THR A 202 13.57 -19.43 26.54
CA THR A 202 13.05 -19.01 25.23
C THR A 202 13.70 -19.83 24.11
N PHE A 203 12.88 -20.46 23.28
CA PHE A 203 13.30 -21.26 22.13
C PHE A 203 12.82 -20.62 20.83
N THR A 204 13.72 -20.22 19.95
CA THR A 204 13.32 -19.77 18.61
C THR A 204 13.04 -20.99 17.73
N THR A 205 11.80 -21.12 17.24
CA THR A 205 11.43 -22.18 16.30
C THR A 205 10.84 -21.58 15.02
N PRO A 206 11.29 -22.01 13.83
CA PRO A 206 10.71 -21.54 12.59
C PRO A 206 9.30 -22.13 12.41
N ILE A 207 8.38 -21.32 11.87
CA ILE A 207 7.10 -21.77 11.32
C ILE A 207 7.04 -21.35 9.87
N ASP A 208 6.59 -22.27 9.00
CA ASP A 208 6.41 -22.03 7.59
C ASP A 208 5.01 -22.42 7.15
N TYR A 209 4.40 -21.65 6.25
CA TYR A 209 3.05 -21.91 5.75
C TYR A 209 2.75 -21.13 4.46
N TRP A 210 1.65 -21.49 3.80
CA TRP A 210 1.32 -21.03 2.43
C TRP A 210 -0.09 -20.42 2.33
N PRO A 211 -0.35 -19.25 2.93
CA PRO A 211 -1.67 -18.65 2.87
C PRO A 211 -2.02 -18.24 1.43
N MET A 212 -3.29 -18.44 1.10
CA MET A 212 -3.92 -17.93 -0.11
C MET A 212 -4.75 -16.70 0.22
N SER A 213 -4.85 -15.77 -0.72
CA SER A 213 -5.63 -14.54 -0.54
C SER A 213 -6.45 -14.18 -1.78
N LEU A 214 -7.66 -13.69 -1.55
CA LEU A 214 -8.53 -13.08 -2.55
C LEU A 214 -8.83 -11.66 -2.08
N SER A 215 -8.48 -10.66 -2.88
CA SER A 215 -8.69 -9.25 -2.53
C SER A 215 -9.49 -8.52 -3.59
N TYR A 216 -10.33 -7.58 -3.15
CA TYR A 216 -11.12 -6.70 -3.98
C TYR A 216 -10.89 -5.26 -3.54
N GLY A 217 -10.53 -4.40 -4.50
CA GLY A 217 -10.37 -2.97 -4.30
C GLY A 217 -11.35 -2.21 -5.19
N GLY A 218 -11.91 -1.11 -4.70
CA GLY A 218 -12.80 -0.26 -5.49
C GLY A 218 -12.79 1.18 -5.02
N GLY A 219 -12.93 2.11 -5.96
CA GLY A 219 -12.94 3.54 -5.68
C GLY A 219 -14.01 4.28 -6.48
N TRP A 220 -14.68 5.22 -5.82
CA TRP A 220 -15.65 6.13 -6.41
C TRP A 220 -15.08 7.54 -6.38
N ILE A 221 -14.95 8.13 -7.56
CA ILE A 221 -14.63 9.54 -7.73
C ILE A 221 -15.96 10.30 -7.84
N GLY A 222 -16.21 11.24 -6.94
CA GLY A 222 -17.34 12.15 -7.04
C GLY A 222 -16.85 13.58 -7.12
N ASP A 223 -17.72 14.50 -7.54
CA ASP A 223 -17.38 15.92 -7.72
C ASP A 223 -16.72 16.59 -6.51
N LYS A 224 -17.00 16.08 -5.30
CA LYS A 224 -16.54 16.63 -4.02
C LYS A 224 -16.16 15.53 -3.03
N SER A 225 -15.91 14.31 -3.51
CA SER A 225 -15.63 13.21 -2.62
C SER A 225 -14.87 12.12 -3.31
N PHE A 226 -13.99 11.48 -2.57
CA PHE A 226 -13.36 10.23 -2.98
C PHE A 226 -13.70 9.18 -1.94
N THR A 227 -14.20 8.03 -2.37
CA THR A 227 -14.50 6.89 -1.48
C THR A 227 -13.74 5.69 -1.98
N GLU A 228 -13.07 4.98 -1.08
CA GLU A 228 -12.27 3.80 -1.39
C GLU A 228 -12.68 2.65 -0.47
N VAL A 229 -12.79 1.45 -1.03
CA VAL A 229 -13.03 0.21 -0.30
C VAL A 229 -11.99 -0.82 -0.69
N ASN A 230 -11.36 -1.44 0.29
CA ASN A 230 -10.47 -2.58 0.10
C ASN A 230 -10.92 -3.71 1.01
N THR A 231 -10.99 -4.92 0.47
CA THR A 231 -11.39 -6.12 1.23
C THR A 231 -10.53 -7.29 0.82
N SER A 232 -10.20 -8.16 1.76
CA SER A 232 -9.46 -9.39 1.48
C SER A 232 -9.93 -10.53 2.36
N ALA A 233 -9.94 -11.73 1.79
CA ALA A 233 -10.07 -12.98 2.52
C ALA A 233 -8.74 -13.71 2.40
N THR A 234 -8.18 -14.11 3.54
CA THR A 234 -6.95 -14.91 3.60
C THR A 234 -7.25 -16.23 4.29
N TRP A 235 -6.71 -17.31 3.76
CA TRP A 235 -6.83 -18.62 4.37
C TRP A 235 -5.59 -19.48 4.18
N ASN A 236 -5.30 -20.32 5.16
CA ASN A 236 -4.32 -21.39 5.05
C ASN A 236 -5.01 -22.72 5.36
N LEU A 237 -4.53 -23.80 4.73
CA LEU A 237 -5.03 -25.14 4.97
C LEU A 237 -4.01 -25.93 5.76
N ARG A 238 -4.48 -26.69 6.76
CA ARG A 238 -3.64 -27.62 7.52
C ARG A 238 -2.87 -28.55 6.59
N GLY A 239 -1.58 -28.71 6.86
CA GLY A 239 -0.65 -29.51 6.05
C GLY A 239 0.02 -28.75 4.91
N MET A 240 -0.32 -27.47 4.69
CA MET A 240 0.42 -26.57 3.79
C MET A 240 1.49 -25.80 4.57
N GLY A 241 2.52 -26.51 5.04
CA GLY A 241 3.62 -25.96 5.85
C GLY A 241 3.88 -26.80 7.10
N SER A 242 4.27 -26.12 8.18
CA SER A 242 4.47 -26.68 9.51
C SER A 242 3.22 -27.38 10.06
N GLY A 243 3.42 -28.32 10.98
CA GLY A 243 2.36 -29.15 11.56
C GLY A 243 1.54 -28.45 12.64
N VAL A 244 0.51 -29.16 13.10
CA VAL A 244 -0.40 -28.67 14.15
C VAL A 244 0.36 -28.37 15.44
N GLN A 245 1.35 -29.19 15.80
CA GLN A 245 2.12 -29.01 17.02
C GLN A 245 2.93 -27.72 17.01
N GLU A 246 3.50 -27.36 15.85
CA GLU A 246 4.27 -26.12 15.69
C GLU A 246 3.38 -24.88 15.77
N PHE A 247 2.17 -24.93 15.19
CA PHE A 247 1.19 -23.84 15.32
C PHE A 247 0.66 -23.73 16.76
N ASP A 248 0.27 -24.84 17.39
CA ASP A 248 -0.29 -24.88 18.74
C ASP A 248 0.72 -24.42 19.80
N ALA A 249 2.00 -24.76 19.62
CA ALA A 249 3.07 -24.29 20.48
C ALA A 249 3.19 -22.75 20.47
N LYS A 250 3.02 -22.12 19.30
CA LYS A 250 3.14 -20.66 19.13
C LYS A 250 1.89 -19.92 19.55
N ARG A 251 0.72 -20.50 19.27
CA ARG A 251 -0.58 -19.97 19.66
C ARG A 251 -1.47 -21.12 20.05
N PHE A 252 -1.86 -21.16 21.33
CA PHE A 252 -2.79 -22.16 21.85
C PHE A 252 -4.02 -22.28 20.94
N GLU A 253 -4.37 -23.52 20.58
CA GLU A 253 -5.46 -23.89 19.66
C GLU A 253 -5.30 -23.46 18.20
N ALA A 254 -4.17 -22.86 17.81
CA ALA A 254 -3.84 -22.68 16.40
C ALA A 254 -3.41 -24.02 15.79
N ASP A 255 -4.05 -24.44 14.70
CA ASP A 255 -3.82 -25.76 14.11
C ASP A 255 -3.29 -25.73 12.66
N GLY A 256 -2.85 -24.55 12.23
CA GLY A 256 -2.39 -24.26 10.88
C GLY A 256 -3.50 -24.07 9.84
N SER A 257 -4.78 -24.38 10.14
CA SER A 257 -5.90 -23.88 9.34
C SER A 257 -6.44 -22.60 9.95
N PHE A 258 -6.51 -21.56 9.13
CA PHE A 258 -7.16 -20.33 9.52
C PHE A 258 -7.86 -19.69 8.34
N PHE A 259 -8.88 -18.90 8.65
CA PHE A 259 -9.53 -17.99 7.72
C PHE A 259 -9.76 -16.67 8.42
N TYR A 260 -9.38 -15.57 7.79
CA TYR A 260 -9.76 -14.25 8.25
C TYR A 260 -10.15 -13.34 7.09
N PHE A 261 -11.03 -12.40 7.40
CA PHE A 261 -11.44 -11.34 6.50
C PHE A 261 -10.86 -10.02 6.99
N ARG A 262 -10.20 -9.26 6.12
CA ARG A 262 -9.80 -7.87 6.38
C ARG A 262 -10.58 -6.94 5.45
N GLY A 263 -10.83 -5.73 5.92
CA GLY A 263 -11.30 -4.68 5.03
C GLY A 263 -11.16 -3.30 5.62
N ASP A 264 -11.15 -2.32 4.73
CA ASP A 264 -11.23 -0.91 5.05
C ASP A 264 -12.16 -0.16 4.08
N LEU A 265 -12.78 0.88 4.60
CA LEU A 265 -13.60 1.83 3.87
C LEU A 265 -13.16 3.22 4.30
N SER A 266 -12.70 4.02 3.34
CA SER A 266 -12.32 5.40 3.57
C SER A 266 -13.12 6.36 2.68
N ARG A 267 -13.30 7.58 3.17
CA ARG A 267 -13.92 8.66 2.40
C ARG A 267 -13.30 10.00 2.75
N THR A 268 -12.86 10.70 1.72
CA THR A 268 -12.58 12.14 1.77
C THR A 268 -13.78 12.89 1.19
N GLN A 269 -14.19 13.96 1.86
CA GLN A 269 -15.32 14.79 1.48
C GLN A 269 -14.92 16.26 1.55
N ASP A 270 -15.01 16.95 0.42
CA ASP A 270 -14.82 18.39 0.39
C ASP A 270 -16.00 19.07 1.07
N LEU A 271 -15.68 20.01 1.94
CA LEU A 271 -16.58 20.84 2.70
C LEU A 271 -16.53 22.29 2.20
N PRO A 272 -17.55 23.12 2.53
CA PRO A 272 -17.53 24.52 2.16
C PRO A 272 -16.27 25.25 2.62
N LYS A 273 -15.85 26.25 1.84
CA LYS A 273 -14.67 27.10 2.12
C LYS A 273 -13.31 26.40 2.05
N GLY A 274 -13.23 25.21 1.42
CA GLY A 274 -11.97 24.48 1.21
C GLY A 274 -11.56 23.60 2.38
N PHE A 275 -12.44 23.37 3.35
CA PHE A 275 -12.22 22.35 4.38
C PHE A 275 -12.41 20.96 3.78
N GLU A 276 -11.81 19.94 4.40
CA GLU A 276 -12.05 18.55 4.05
C GLU A 276 -12.36 17.74 5.31
N ALA A 277 -13.28 16.79 5.18
CA ALA A 277 -13.47 15.75 6.16
C ALA A 277 -12.94 14.43 5.61
N PHE A 278 -12.21 13.69 6.43
CA PHE A 278 -11.76 12.34 6.15
C PHE A 278 -12.30 11.40 7.22
N GLY A 279 -12.79 10.24 6.78
CA GLY A 279 -13.20 9.16 7.67
C GLY A 279 -12.66 7.84 7.15
N LYS A 280 -12.18 6.98 8.04
CA LYS A 280 -11.76 5.61 7.71
C LYS A 280 -12.25 4.65 8.78
N VAL A 281 -12.81 3.52 8.35
CA VAL A 281 -13.04 2.35 9.20
C VAL A 281 -12.25 1.18 8.61
N GLN A 282 -11.59 0.40 9.44
CA GLN A 282 -10.86 -0.80 9.02
C GLN A 282 -10.91 -1.88 10.08
N GLY A 283 -10.68 -3.13 9.72
CA GLY A 283 -10.65 -4.22 10.70
C GLY A 283 -10.33 -5.60 10.13
N GLN A 284 -10.25 -6.56 11.05
CA GLN A 284 -10.07 -7.98 10.80
C GLN A 284 -11.14 -8.77 11.56
N ALA A 285 -11.75 -9.74 10.90
CA ALA A 285 -12.70 -10.66 11.50
C ALA A 285 -12.26 -12.11 11.25
N THR A 286 -12.18 -12.88 12.33
CA THR A 286 -11.89 -14.31 12.31
C THR A 286 -12.50 -14.97 13.54
N THR A 287 -12.75 -16.27 13.44
CA THR A 287 -13.12 -17.15 14.55
C THR A 287 -11.98 -18.07 14.95
N ASN A 288 -10.81 -17.97 14.31
CA ASN A 288 -9.65 -18.81 14.61
C ASN A 288 -8.70 -18.05 15.56
N PRO A 289 -8.03 -18.74 16.48
CA PRO A 289 -6.82 -18.21 17.10
C PRO A 289 -5.72 -18.13 16.03
N LEU A 290 -5.04 -16.98 15.93
CA LEU A 290 -4.01 -16.71 14.92
C LEU A 290 -2.64 -16.56 15.59
N ILE A 291 -1.60 -17.03 14.91
CA ILE A 291 -0.22 -16.71 15.29
C ILE A 291 0.06 -15.21 15.08
N ASN A 292 1.03 -14.67 15.80
CA ASN A 292 1.32 -13.21 15.81
C ASN A 292 1.50 -12.64 14.40
N SER A 293 2.14 -13.39 13.50
CA SER A 293 2.35 -12.99 12.10
C SER A 293 1.07 -12.86 11.26
N GLU A 294 -0.08 -13.34 11.73
CA GLU A 294 -1.39 -13.24 11.08
C GLU A 294 -2.42 -12.40 11.86
N GLN A 295 -2.08 -12.00 13.09
CA GLN A 295 -2.91 -11.12 13.90
C GLN A 295 -3.00 -9.70 13.31
N LEU A 296 -4.03 -8.98 13.74
CA LEU A 296 -4.21 -7.57 13.46
C LEU A 296 -3.44 -6.74 14.48
N ALA A 297 -2.53 -5.91 13.99
CA ALA A 297 -1.80 -4.94 14.81
C ALA A 297 -2.61 -3.67 15.05
N GLY A 298 -2.51 -3.11 16.27
CA GLY A 298 -3.12 -1.85 16.68
C GLY A 298 -2.14 -0.95 17.42
N GLY A 299 -2.32 0.35 17.22
CA GLY A 299 -1.34 1.38 17.58
C GLY A 299 -0.50 1.75 16.37
N GLY A 300 -0.11 3.02 16.28
CA GLY A 300 0.66 3.57 15.16
C GLY A 300 -0.14 4.47 14.22
N ALA A 301 0.56 4.98 13.20
CA ALA A 301 0.06 6.06 12.34
C ALA A 301 -1.15 5.68 11.47
N SER A 302 -1.33 4.39 11.19
CA SER A 302 -2.40 3.87 10.33
C SER A 302 -3.63 3.34 11.06
N THR A 303 -3.59 3.26 12.41
CA THR A 303 -4.67 2.71 13.24
C THR A 303 -5.14 3.74 14.28
N VAL A 304 -4.45 3.84 15.41
CA VAL A 304 -4.71 4.83 16.46
C VAL A 304 -3.41 5.58 16.75
N ARG A 305 -3.32 6.80 16.23
CA ARG A 305 -2.15 7.67 16.42
C ARG A 305 -1.95 7.98 17.90
N GLY A 306 -0.71 8.16 18.34
CA GLY A 306 -0.37 8.38 19.75
C GLY A 306 0.14 7.15 20.47
N TYR A 307 -0.14 5.96 19.93
CA TYR A 307 0.44 4.70 20.38
C TYR A 307 1.57 4.28 19.42
N LEU A 308 2.50 3.45 19.90
CA LEU A 308 3.58 2.91 19.06
C LEU A 308 3.04 1.94 18.00
N GLU A 309 3.81 1.71 16.94
CA GLU A 309 3.44 0.76 15.89
C GLU A 309 3.33 -0.66 16.47
N SER A 310 2.20 -1.33 16.26
CA SER A 310 1.95 -2.68 16.81
C SER A 310 2.00 -2.77 18.34
N GLU A 311 1.60 -1.73 19.06
CA GLU A 311 1.49 -1.73 20.54
C GLU A 311 0.60 -2.87 21.09
N ALA A 312 -0.42 -3.29 20.32
CA ALA A 312 -1.28 -4.41 20.65
C ALA A 312 -1.53 -5.30 19.42
N LEU A 313 -1.63 -6.61 19.64
CA LEU A 313 -1.98 -7.59 18.63
C LEU A 313 -3.26 -8.33 19.03
N GLY A 314 -4.12 -8.61 18.06
CA GLY A 314 -5.34 -9.39 18.29
C GLY A 314 -5.71 -10.25 17.08
N ASP A 315 -6.42 -11.36 17.33
CA ASP A 315 -6.93 -12.24 16.27
C ASP A 315 -7.96 -11.50 15.39
N GLY A 316 -8.72 -10.58 15.97
CA GLY A 316 -9.60 -9.68 15.23
C GLY A 316 -9.76 -8.32 15.91
N GLY A 317 -10.42 -7.40 15.21
CA GLY A 317 -10.67 -6.06 15.73
C GLY A 317 -11.05 -5.05 14.67
N TRP A 318 -11.21 -3.81 15.10
CA TRP A 318 -11.56 -2.69 14.24
C TRP A 318 -10.94 -1.38 14.73
N PHE A 319 -10.78 -0.45 13.80
CA PHE A 319 -10.29 0.90 14.01
C PHE A 319 -11.17 1.89 13.25
N LEU A 320 -11.34 3.08 13.82
CA LEU A 320 -12.07 4.20 13.24
C LEU A 320 -11.22 5.46 13.39
N THR A 321 -11.08 6.20 12.30
CA THR A 321 -10.39 7.47 12.21
C THR A 321 -11.33 8.52 11.66
N GLY A 322 -11.45 9.66 12.34
CA GLY A 322 -12.11 10.85 11.85
C GLY A 322 -11.14 12.02 11.84
N GLU A 323 -11.06 12.76 10.74
CA GLU A 323 -10.13 13.88 10.57
C GLU A 323 -10.82 15.05 9.87
N ILE A 324 -10.56 16.27 10.35
CA ILE A 324 -10.97 17.52 9.70
C ILE A 324 -9.72 18.29 9.32
N ARG A 325 -9.62 18.68 8.05
CA ARG A 325 -8.49 19.41 7.48
C ARG A 325 -8.91 20.83 7.13
N THR A 326 -8.02 21.78 7.38
CA THR A 326 -8.20 23.16 6.96
C THR A 326 -8.06 23.30 5.44
N PRO A 327 -8.49 24.43 4.87
CA PRO A 327 -8.00 24.85 3.56
C PRO A 327 -6.47 24.95 3.59
N SER A 328 -5.86 24.81 2.41
CA SER A 328 -4.43 25.05 2.30
C SER A 328 -4.10 26.51 2.61
N LEU A 329 -3.13 26.74 3.48
CA LEU A 329 -2.60 28.06 3.80
C LEU A 329 -1.65 28.58 2.72
N ILE A 330 -1.03 27.67 1.97
CA ILE A 330 -0.18 27.95 0.82
C ILE A 330 -0.73 27.11 -0.31
N GLN A 331 -1.40 27.73 -1.28
CA GLN A 331 -1.80 27.07 -2.51
C GLN A 331 -1.21 27.85 -3.67
N SER A 332 -0.18 27.30 -4.30
CA SER A 332 0.44 27.89 -5.47
C SER A 332 0.88 26.80 -6.43
N THR A 333 0.48 26.93 -7.69
CA THR A 333 0.96 26.07 -8.77
C THR A 333 2.13 26.78 -9.47
N GLU A 334 3.32 26.19 -9.42
CA GLU A 334 4.46 26.63 -10.22
C GLU A 334 4.51 25.78 -11.50
N LYS A 335 4.36 26.42 -12.68
CA LYS A 335 4.54 25.76 -13.98
C LYS A 335 6.02 25.75 -14.35
N LYS A 336 6.60 24.59 -14.62
CA LYS A 336 7.97 24.40 -15.13
C LYS A 336 7.95 23.69 -16.49
N GLU A 337 9.11 23.64 -17.16
CA GLU A 337 9.27 22.97 -18.46
C GLU A 337 8.99 21.46 -18.39
N ASP A 338 9.14 20.85 -17.21
CA ASP A 338 8.98 19.40 -16.97
C ASP A 338 7.72 19.04 -16.16
N GLY A 339 6.82 20.00 -15.83
CA GLY A 339 5.59 19.71 -15.07
C GLY A 339 4.96 20.88 -14.32
N GLU A 340 3.86 20.61 -13.61
CA GLU A 340 3.23 21.54 -12.66
C GLU A 340 3.44 21.04 -11.23
N PHE A 341 3.99 21.87 -10.35
CA PHE A 341 4.14 21.55 -8.93
C PHE A 341 3.15 22.35 -8.09
N GLU A 342 2.33 21.66 -7.31
CA GLU A 342 1.41 22.28 -6.35
C GLU A 342 2.03 22.32 -4.96
N ARG A 343 2.27 23.54 -4.47
CA ARG A 343 2.60 23.73 -3.06
C ARG A 343 1.33 23.67 -2.24
N GLU A 344 1.38 22.89 -1.18
CA GLU A 344 0.28 22.74 -0.24
C GLU A 344 0.79 22.75 1.22
N TRP A 345 0.05 23.42 2.09
CA TRP A 345 0.27 23.34 3.53
C TRP A 345 -1.05 23.40 4.29
N ARG A 346 -1.39 22.30 4.97
CA ARG A 346 -2.65 22.17 5.70
C ARG A 346 -2.43 21.82 7.15
N PHE A 347 -3.37 22.24 7.99
CA PHE A 347 -3.50 21.77 9.36
C PHE A 347 -4.69 20.84 9.44
N HIS A 348 -4.66 19.94 10.41
CA HIS A 348 -5.76 19.04 10.66
C HIS A 348 -5.87 18.69 12.15
N THR A 349 -7.04 18.21 12.52
CA THR A 349 -7.30 17.58 13.81
C THR A 349 -7.96 16.24 13.57
N PHE A 350 -7.71 15.29 14.46
CA PHE A 350 -8.26 13.95 14.33
C PHE A 350 -8.69 13.36 15.66
N TYR A 351 -9.51 12.33 15.56
CA TYR A 351 -9.88 11.44 16.65
C TYR A 351 -9.82 10.00 16.14
N ASP A 352 -9.07 9.15 16.84
CA ASP A 352 -8.90 7.75 16.50
C ASP A 352 -9.41 6.87 17.66
N VAL A 353 -10.03 5.73 17.32
CA VAL A 353 -10.48 4.74 18.30
C VAL A 353 -10.39 3.34 17.71
N GLY A 354 -10.03 2.38 18.55
CA GLY A 354 -9.86 0.99 18.14
C GLY A 354 -10.13 0.00 19.24
N ARG A 355 -10.45 -1.22 18.82
CA ARG A 355 -10.58 -2.38 19.69
C ARG A 355 -10.05 -3.62 19.00
N LEU A 356 -9.20 -4.35 19.70
CA LEU A 356 -8.72 -5.68 19.31
C LEU A 356 -9.24 -6.72 20.30
N TYR A 357 -9.28 -7.98 19.87
CA TYR A 357 -9.63 -9.12 20.70
C TYR A 357 -8.87 -10.39 20.30
N LEU A 358 -8.71 -11.30 21.25
CA LEU A 358 -8.19 -12.67 21.04
C LEU A 358 -9.33 -13.69 21.06
N ASN A 359 -9.26 -14.69 20.19
CA ASN A 359 -10.14 -15.86 20.18
C ASN A 359 -9.49 -16.97 21.00
N ASP A 360 -10.24 -17.64 21.88
CA ASP A 360 -9.68 -18.74 22.70
C ASP A 360 -8.39 -18.35 23.45
N PRO A 361 -8.43 -17.29 24.29
CA PRO A 361 -7.30 -16.89 25.11
C PRO A 361 -7.05 -17.92 26.21
N LEU A 362 -5.79 -18.00 26.67
CA LEU A 362 -5.47 -18.79 27.86
C LEU A 362 -6.18 -18.20 29.11
N PRO A 363 -6.43 -19.02 30.15
CA PRO A 363 -6.92 -18.50 31.42
C PRO A 363 -6.05 -17.35 31.93
N ASP A 364 -6.70 -16.28 32.40
CA ASP A 364 -6.08 -15.05 32.92
C ASP A 364 -5.28 -14.21 31.89
N GLN A 365 -5.29 -14.57 30.60
CA GLN A 365 -4.73 -13.75 29.53
C GLN A 365 -5.65 -12.56 29.20
N THR A 366 -5.07 -11.38 28.99
CA THR A 366 -5.79 -10.22 28.46
C THR A 366 -6.30 -10.52 27.06
N ASP A 367 -7.61 -10.45 26.86
CA ASP A 367 -8.30 -10.86 25.64
C ASP A 367 -8.90 -9.70 24.84
N VAL A 368 -8.90 -8.48 25.40
CA VAL A 368 -9.44 -7.27 24.78
C VAL A 368 -8.49 -6.10 25.00
N PHE A 369 -8.10 -5.46 23.90
CA PHE A 369 -7.26 -4.26 23.89
C PHE A 369 -8.05 -3.09 23.34
N ARG A 370 -7.91 -1.91 23.95
CA ARG A 370 -8.62 -0.70 23.56
C ARG A 370 -7.61 0.41 23.35
N LEU A 371 -7.78 1.16 22.27
CA LEU A 371 -6.93 2.30 21.94
C LEU A 371 -7.84 3.48 21.61
N SER A 372 -7.51 4.67 22.09
CA SER A 372 -8.20 5.88 21.65
C SER A 372 -7.31 7.10 21.83
N SER A 373 -7.39 8.03 20.90
CA SER A 373 -6.61 9.26 20.96
C SER A 373 -7.28 10.39 20.21
N TRP A 374 -6.80 11.61 20.46
CA TRP A 374 -7.06 12.75 19.60
C TRP A 374 -5.75 13.48 19.34
N GLY A 375 -5.72 14.29 18.29
CA GLY A 375 -4.50 15.03 17.99
C GLY A 375 -4.68 16.19 17.03
N LEU A 376 -3.55 16.87 16.85
CA LEU A 376 -3.39 18.00 15.95
C LEU A 376 -2.17 17.71 15.07
N GLY A 377 -2.27 18.08 13.80
CA GLY A 377 -1.19 17.82 12.88
C GLY A 377 -1.15 18.82 11.74
N THR A 378 -0.08 18.72 10.97
CA THR A 378 0.12 19.46 9.75
C THR A 378 0.77 18.58 8.70
N ARG A 379 0.39 18.78 7.44
CA ARG A 379 1.00 18.14 6.26
C ARG A 379 1.39 19.23 5.29
N PHE A 380 2.56 19.08 4.69
CA PHE A 380 3.13 20.06 3.80
C PHE A 380 3.82 19.40 2.61
N SER A 381 3.62 19.96 1.43
CA SER A 381 4.38 19.68 0.21
C SER A 381 4.86 21.04 -0.30
N LEU A 382 6.09 21.41 0.05
CA LEU A 382 6.62 22.78 -0.17
C LEU A 382 7.68 22.83 -1.27
N LEU A 383 8.33 21.70 -1.52
CA LEU A 383 9.30 21.50 -2.59
C LEU A 383 8.79 20.37 -3.47
N GLU A 384 9.11 20.45 -4.76
CA GLU A 384 8.60 19.55 -5.82
C GLU A 384 8.66 18.07 -5.46
N ASN A 385 9.71 17.74 -4.73
CA ASN A 385 10.12 16.39 -4.44
C ASN A 385 10.17 16.15 -2.93
N VAL A 386 9.60 17.01 -2.09
CA VAL A 386 9.63 16.85 -0.63
C VAL A 386 8.27 17.12 -0.02
N GLU A 387 7.76 16.10 0.65
CA GLU A 387 6.58 16.18 1.49
C GLU A 387 6.88 15.78 2.92
N GLY A 388 6.02 16.19 3.84
CA GLY A 388 6.18 15.82 5.23
C GLY A 388 4.95 16.09 6.07
N SER A 389 4.99 15.53 7.27
CA SER A 389 3.97 15.68 8.28
C SER A 389 4.58 15.78 9.68
N LEU A 390 3.88 16.50 10.54
CA LEU A 390 4.14 16.58 11.97
C LEU A 390 2.81 16.51 12.69
N GLU A 391 2.66 15.56 13.61
CA GLU A 391 1.42 15.31 14.32
C GLU A 391 1.73 15.11 15.82
N VAL A 392 0.93 15.70 16.70
CA VAL A 392 0.97 15.43 18.14
C VAL A 392 -0.35 14.75 18.51
N ALA A 393 -0.24 13.60 19.14
CA ALA A 393 -1.38 12.77 19.52
C ALA A 393 -1.36 12.53 21.04
N TRP A 394 -2.53 12.61 21.68
CA TRP A 394 -2.75 12.31 23.09
C TRP A 394 -3.54 11.01 23.23
N PRO A 395 -2.91 9.92 23.71
CA PRO A 395 -3.59 8.70 24.10
C PRO A 395 -4.59 8.97 25.23
N LEU A 396 -5.74 8.32 25.20
CA LEU A 396 -6.82 8.48 26.18
C LEU A 396 -7.00 7.25 27.09
N VAL A 397 -6.27 6.17 26.80
CA VAL A 397 -6.31 4.90 27.54
C VAL A 397 -4.90 4.31 27.59
N ASP A 398 -4.52 3.75 28.72
CA ASP A 398 -3.26 3.01 28.85
C ASP A 398 -3.26 1.77 27.95
N GLN A 399 -2.18 1.54 27.21
CA GLN A 399 -2.00 0.32 26.41
C GLN A 399 -0.52 0.02 26.23
N GLY A 400 -0.10 -1.18 26.65
CA GLY A 400 1.29 -1.62 26.54
C GLY A 400 2.24 -0.71 27.31
N THR A 401 3.14 -0.07 26.58
CA THR A 401 4.13 0.90 27.06
C THR A 401 3.64 2.34 27.02
N THR A 402 2.53 2.60 26.33
CA THR A 402 1.94 3.94 26.19
C THR A 402 0.97 4.23 27.33
N ALA A 403 1.21 5.31 28.07
CA ALA A 403 0.34 5.81 29.14
C ALA A 403 -0.70 6.81 28.61
N ALA A 404 -1.89 6.80 29.20
CA ALA A 404 -2.90 7.81 28.94
C ALA A 404 -2.36 9.21 29.27
N ASP A 405 -2.78 10.18 28.46
CA ASP A 405 -2.39 11.60 28.52
C ASP A 405 -0.90 11.90 28.28
N ASP A 406 -0.07 10.91 27.91
CA ASP A 406 1.33 11.12 27.52
C ASP A 406 1.46 11.40 26.01
N PRO A 407 1.72 12.65 25.58
CA PRO A 407 1.69 13.00 24.17
C PRO A 407 2.85 12.39 23.38
N PHE A 408 2.51 11.83 22.21
CA PHE A 408 3.47 11.36 21.24
C PHE A 408 3.56 12.31 20.05
N LEU A 409 4.79 12.70 19.70
CA LEU A 409 5.07 13.48 18.48
C LEU A 409 5.43 12.52 17.36
N LEU A 410 4.62 12.47 16.31
CA LEU A 410 4.89 11.75 15.08
C LEU A 410 5.43 12.72 14.02
N PHE A 411 6.51 12.35 13.34
CA PHE A 411 6.98 13.05 12.15
C PHE A 411 7.25 12.07 11.01
N GLN A 412 7.13 12.57 9.79
CA GLN A 412 7.52 11.90 8.57
C GLN A 412 8.01 12.98 7.59
N VAL A 413 9.14 12.76 6.94
CA VAL A 413 9.61 13.59 5.82
C VAL A 413 10.07 12.65 4.74
N GLU A 414 9.49 12.78 3.55
CA GLU A 414 9.81 11.98 2.37
C GLU A 414 10.35 12.89 1.27
N ALA A 415 11.36 12.40 0.55
CA ALA A 415 11.82 13.01 -0.68
C ALA A 415 11.87 11.98 -1.81
N GLY A 416 11.28 12.33 -2.97
CA GLY A 416 11.19 11.47 -4.14
C GLY A 416 11.83 12.07 -5.40
N PHE A 417 12.01 11.27 -6.44
CA PHE A 417 12.36 11.74 -7.78
C PHE A 417 11.89 10.78 -8.86
#